data_AF-A0A6S6S3C0-F1
#
_entry.id   AF-A0A6S6S3C0-F1
#
_cell.length_a   1.000
_cell.length_b   1.000
_cell.length_c   1.000
_cell.angle_alpha   90.00
_cell.angle_beta   90.00
_cell.angle_gamma   90.00
#
_symmetry.space_group_name_H-M   'P 1'
#
loop_
_entity.id
_entity.type
_entity.pdbx_description
1 polymer ?
#
loop_
_entity_poly.entity_id
_entity_poly.type
_entity_poly.pdbx_seq_one_letter_code
_entity_poly.pdbx_strand_id
1 'polypeptide(L)'
;MTLKKITIQEGTNIEYSSKELLFLAQSGQPYRGTVYINFNSQGETFNLLDFKKYITSLRSVTMNSEDIAYTIYKKIEASISTNKLGIIVDITARGGIQQRISFGESFLPVVKENVFQV
;
A
#
# COMPACT_ATOMS: atom_id res chain seq x y z
N MET A 1 16.38 8.88 -23.78
CA MET A 1 14.93 9.02 -23.54
C MET A 1 14.72 10.04 -22.45
N THR A 2 14.17 11.20 -22.76
CA THR A 2 13.85 12.24 -21.77
C THR A 2 12.44 11.96 -21.28
N LEU A 3 12.31 11.37 -20.09
CA LEU A 3 11.00 11.13 -19.49
C LEU A 3 10.36 12.48 -19.18
N LYS A 4 9.28 12.83 -19.89
CA LYS A 4 8.45 13.98 -19.52
C LYS A 4 7.85 13.68 -18.15
N LYS A 5 8.15 14.52 -17.17
CA LYS A 5 7.48 14.49 -15.86
C LYS A 5 6.01 14.76 -16.11
N ILE A 6 5.17 13.73 -16.02
CA ILE A 6 3.72 13.90 -16.08
C ILE A 6 3.36 14.63 -14.79
N THR A 7 3.01 15.90 -14.89
CA THR A 7 2.45 16.65 -13.77
C THR A 7 1.10 16.01 -13.45
N ILE A 8 0.95 15.53 -12.23
CA ILE A 8 -0.31 14.94 -11.79
C ILE A 8 -1.32 16.08 -11.71
N GLN A 9 -2.46 15.92 -12.39
CA GLN A 9 -3.52 16.90 -12.33
C GLN A 9 -4.31 16.72 -11.03
N GLU A 10 -4.75 17.82 -10.45
CA GLU A 10 -5.69 17.79 -9.32
C GLU A 10 -6.95 16.99 -9.68
N GLY A 11 -7.44 16.19 -8.74
CA GLY A 11 -8.58 15.30 -8.95
C GLY A 11 -8.23 13.96 -9.59
N THR A 12 -6.96 13.70 -9.93
CA THR A 12 -6.55 12.40 -10.48
C THR A 12 -6.66 11.31 -9.42
N ASN A 13 -7.41 10.24 -9.71
CA ASN A 13 -7.40 9.03 -8.89
C ASN A 13 -6.13 8.22 -9.14
N ILE A 14 -5.34 8.02 -8.10
CA ILE A 14 -4.08 7.28 -8.16
C ILE A 14 -4.22 5.98 -7.40
N GLU A 15 -3.80 4.90 -8.05
CA GLU A 15 -3.78 3.56 -7.47
C GLU A 15 -2.37 2.99 -7.50
N TYR A 16 -1.93 2.46 -6.36
CA TYR A 16 -0.68 1.74 -6.22
C TYR A 16 -0.92 0.37 -5.61
N SER A 17 -0.12 -0.61 -6.03
CA SER A 17 -0.10 -1.92 -5.39
C SER A 17 1.33 -2.42 -5.22
N SER A 18 1.56 -3.20 -4.17
CA SER A 18 2.83 -3.89 -3.95
C SER A 18 2.61 -5.25 -3.31
N LYS A 19 3.15 -6.30 -3.94
CA LYS A 19 3.15 -7.67 -3.44
C LYS A 19 4.32 -7.96 -2.47
N GLU A 20 5.09 -6.92 -2.11
CA GLU A 20 6.32 -7.06 -1.31
C GLU A 20 6.08 -6.84 0.19
N LEU A 21 4.82 -6.76 0.65
CA LEU A 21 4.50 -6.53 2.05
C LEU A 21 4.87 -7.75 2.89
N LEU A 22 5.71 -7.52 3.92
CA LEU A 22 6.10 -8.52 4.89
C LEU A 22 6.33 -7.84 6.25
N PHE A 23 5.79 -8.42 7.32
CA PHE A 23 5.97 -8.00 8.71
C PHE A 23 5.82 -9.22 9.64
N LEU A 24 6.14 -9.10 10.92
CA LEU A 24 6.13 -10.23 11.86
C LEU A 24 4.86 -10.27 12.71
N ALA A 25 4.32 -11.47 12.91
CA ALA A 25 3.32 -11.73 13.92
C ALA A 25 3.95 -11.75 15.32
N GLN A 26 3.15 -11.66 16.38
CA GLN A 26 3.62 -11.82 17.76
C GLN A 26 4.34 -13.17 18.01
N SER A 27 4.00 -14.21 17.24
CA SER A 27 4.68 -15.50 17.26
C SER A 27 6.06 -15.51 16.58
N GLY A 28 6.50 -14.39 16.00
CA GLY A 28 7.71 -14.28 15.19
C GLY A 28 7.57 -14.80 13.76
N GLN A 29 6.44 -15.43 13.42
CA GLN A 29 6.22 -15.89 12.04
C GLN A 29 5.91 -14.70 11.11
N PRO A 30 6.40 -14.68 9.86
CA PRO A 30 6.18 -13.56 8.95
C PRO A 30 4.79 -13.59 8.31
N TYR A 31 4.01 -12.53 8.48
CA TYR A 31 2.89 -12.21 7.60
C TYR A 31 3.42 -11.73 6.25
N ARG A 32 2.85 -12.25 5.16
CA ARG A 32 3.11 -11.81 3.79
C ARG A 32 1.81 -11.33 3.19
N GLY A 33 1.87 -10.40 2.26
CA GLY A 33 0.66 -9.90 1.64
C GLY A 33 0.87 -8.96 0.47
N THR A 34 -0.24 -8.47 -0.03
CA THR A 34 -0.29 -7.40 -1.02
C THR A 34 -0.94 -6.19 -0.40
N VAL A 35 -0.30 -5.03 -0.52
CA VAL A 35 -0.91 -3.74 -0.18
C VAL A 35 -1.45 -3.08 -1.45
N TYR A 36 -2.63 -2.49 -1.32
CA TYR A 36 -3.29 -1.66 -2.32
C TYR A 36 -3.58 -0.32 -1.70
N ILE A 37 -3.35 0.73 -2.47
CA ILE A 37 -3.51 2.12 -2.06
C ILE A 37 -4.32 2.79 -3.16
N ASN A 38 -5.37 3.50 -2.77
CA ASN A 38 -6.12 4.37 -3.64
C ASN A 38 -6.20 5.75 -2.98
N PHE A 39 -5.93 6.81 -3.75
CA PHE A 39 -6.20 8.15 -3.27
C PHE A 39 -6.52 9.13 -4.39
N ASN A 40 -7.27 10.18 -4.05
CA ASN A 40 -7.47 11.31 -4.94
C ASN A 40 -6.36 12.35 -4.75
N SER A 41 -5.57 12.57 -5.79
CA SER A 41 -4.45 13.50 -5.75
C SER A 41 -4.92 14.95 -5.84
N GLN A 42 -4.36 15.82 -4.98
CA GLN A 42 -4.50 17.27 -5.07
C GLN A 42 -3.42 17.93 -5.96
N GLY A 43 -2.92 17.19 -6.95
CA GLY A 43 -1.80 17.61 -7.81
C GLY A 43 -0.43 17.10 -7.34
N GLU A 44 -0.40 16.33 -6.25
CA GLU A 44 0.79 15.70 -5.68
C GLU A 44 0.67 14.18 -5.52
N THR A 45 1.81 13.50 -5.39
CA THR A 45 1.89 12.09 -5.04
C THR A 45 3.05 11.89 -4.08
N PHE A 46 3.04 10.78 -3.35
CA PHE A 46 4.17 10.41 -2.50
C PHE A 46 5.32 9.81 -3.33
N ASN A 47 6.53 9.89 -2.78
CA ASN A 47 7.70 9.29 -3.41
C ASN A 47 7.66 7.75 -3.30
N LEU A 48 7.59 7.08 -4.45
CA LEU A 48 7.57 5.62 -4.54
C LEU A 48 8.84 4.94 -3.98
N LEU A 49 10.00 5.59 -4.12
CA LEU A 49 11.26 5.05 -3.58
C LEU A 49 11.23 5.03 -2.06
N ASP A 50 10.76 6.12 -1.45
CA ASP A 50 10.66 6.24 0.00
C ASP A 50 9.56 5.32 0.55
N PHE A 51 8.45 5.18 -0.18
CA PHE A 51 7.43 4.19 0.14
C PHE A 51 7.95 2.75 0.07
N LYS A 52 8.75 2.40 -0.95
CA LYS A 52 9.37 1.07 -1.04
C LYS A 52 10.33 0.81 0.13
N LYS A 53 11.14 1.79 0.51
CA LYS A 53 12.01 1.71 1.70
C LYS A 53 11.18 1.49 2.96
N TYR A 54 10.08 2.22 3.11
CA TYR A 54 9.16 2.06 4.23
C TYR A 54 8.55 0.64 4.28
N ILE A 55 7.97 0.13 3.18
CA ILE A 55 7.44 -1.24 3.13
C ILE A 55 8.52 -2.28 3.47
N THR A 56 9.76 -2.06 3.01
CA THR A 56 10.88 -2.96 3.35
C THR A 56 11.25 -2.90 4.83
N SER A 57 11.13 -1.73 5.46
CA SER A 57 11.40 -1.57 6.90
C SER A 57 10.40 -2.31 7.80
N LEU A 58 9.18 -2.57 7.31
CA LEU A 58 8.16 -3.33 8.07
C LEU A 58 8.55 -4.79 8.31
N ARG A 59 9.53 -5.32 7.56
CA ARG A 59 9.98 -6.72 7.66
C ARG A 59 10.48 -7.11 9.05
N SER A 60 11.02 -6.16 9.80
CA SER A 60 11.52 -6.35 11.17
C SER A 60 10.51 -5.90 12.24
N VAL A 61 9.32 -5.45 11.85
CA VAL A 61 8.32 -4.92 12.78
C VAL A 61 7.34 -6.02 13.16
N THR A 62 7.12 -6.16 14.47
CA THR A 62 6.13 -7.09 15.02
C THR A 62 4.82 -6.34 15.29
N MET A 63 3.71 -6.79 14.70
CA MET A 63 2.38 -6.21 14.94
C MET A 63 1.26 -7.21 14.62
N ASN A 64 0.04 -6.87 15.04
CA ASN A 64 -1.14 -7.63 14.65
C ASN A 64 -1.51 -7.33 13.19
N SER A 65 -2.14 -8.31 12.54
CA SER A 65 -2.62 -8.20 11.17
C SER A 65 -3.58 -7.03 10.97
N GLU A 66 -4.39 -6.74 11.98
CA GLU A 66 -5.45 -5.75 11.98
C GLU A 66 -4.90 -4.32 11.92
N ASP A 67 -3.70 -4.10 12.47
CA ASP A 67 -3.09 -2.78 12.61
C ASP A 67 -2.35 -2.32 11.33
N ILE A 68 -2.05 -3.25 10.41
CA ILE A 68 -1.17 -2.98 9.27
C ILE A 68 -1.74 -1.94 8.31
N ALA A 69 -3.04 -2.03 7.99
CA ALA A 69 -3.68 -1.11 7.06
C ALA A 69 -3.70 0.31 7.63
N TYR A 70 -4.00 0.45 8.92
CA TYR A 70 -3.96 1.72 9.63
C TYR A 70 -2.55 2.31 9.67
N THR A 71 -1.54 1.48 9.95
CA THR A 71 -0.14 1.93 10.02
C THR A 71 0.33 2.51 8.69
N ILE A 72 0.01 1.83 7.58
CA ILE A 72 0.35 2.30 6.23
C ILE A 72 -0.45 3.56 5.89
N TYR A 73 -1.74 3.60 6.24
CA TYR A 73 -2.58 4.78 6.06
C TYR A 73 -1.95 6.02 6.71
N LYS A 74 -1.58 5.96 7.99
CA LYS A 74 -0.97 7.08 8.72
C LYS A 74 0.35 7.53 8.10
N LYS A 75 1.14 6.60 7.57
CA LYS A 75 2.40 6.94 6.90
C LYS A 75 2.17 7.74 5.61
N ILE A 76 1.16 7.37 4.83
CA ILE A 76 0.82 8.05 3.56
C ILE A 76 0.11 9.37 3.84
N GLU A 77 -0.82 9.41 4.79
CA GLU A 77 -1.51 10.63 5.22
C GLU A 77 -0.51 11.71 5.68
N ALA A 78 0.59 11.31 6.34
CA ALA A 78 1.66 12.25 6.71
C ALA A 78 2.52 12.74 5.54
N SER A 79 2.41 12.11 4.35
CA SER A 79 3.25 12.40 3.18
C SER A 79 2.52 13.14 2.06
N ILE A 80 1.18 13.11 2.03
CA ILE A 80 0.36 13.76 1.01
C ILE A 80 -0.89 14.39 1.63
N SER A 81 -1.34 15.51 1.08
CA SER A 81 -2.66 16.05 1.33
C SER A 81 -3.68 15.38 0.40
N THR A 82 -4.65 14.68 0.99
CA THR A 82 -5.76 14.10 0.23
C THR A 82 -7.01 14.00 1.08
N ASN A 83 -8.17 14.22 0.45
CA ASN A 83 -9.48 14.09 1.08
C ASN A 83 -10.00 12.65 1.01
N LYS A 84 -9.38 11.79 0.19
CA LYS A 84 -9.82 10.42 -0.05
C LYS A 84 -8.58 9.53 -0.13
N LEU A 85 -8.32 8.78 0.93
CA LEU A 85 -7.26 7.78 1.01
C LEU A 85 -7.85 6.47 1.49
N GLY A 86 -7.64 5.40 0.72
CA GLY A 86 -8.02 4.05 1.04
C GLY A 86 -6.80 3.13 1.01
N ILE A 87 -6.68 2.25 2.01
CA ILE A 87 -5.68 1.20 2.08
C ILE A 87 -6.38 -0.14 2.22
N ILE A 88 -6.00 -1.10 1.39
CA ILE A 88 -6.42 -2.50 1.51
C ILE A 88 -5.17 -3.37 1.58
N VAL A 89 -5.15 -4.32 2.50
CA VAL A 89 -4.07 -5.29 2.67
C VAL A 89 -4.65 -6.69 2.61
N ASP A 90 -4.21 -7.47 1.63
CA ASP A 90 -4.51 -8.89 1.52
C ASP A 90 -3.36 -9.70 2.09
N ILE A 91 -3.59 -10.34 3.23
CA ILE A 91 -2.61 -11.18 3.92
C ILE A 91 -2.75 -12.61 3.40
N THR A 92 -1.63 -13.24 3.05
CA THR A 92 -1.58 -14.64 2.62
C THR A 92 -2.10 -15.57 3.70
N ALA A 93 -2.77 -16.65 3.29
CA ALA A 93 -3.46 -17.52 4.23
C ALA A 93 -2.55 -18.13 5.30
N ARG A 94 -3.06 -18.17 6.55
CA ARG A 94 -2.48 -18.92 7.67
C ARG A 94 -3.51 -19.88 8.21
N GLY A 95 -3.15 -21.16 8.32
CA GLY A 95 -4.10 -22.20 8.73
C GLY A 95 -5.31 -22.30 7.79
N GLY A 96 -5.14 -21.95 6.51
CA GLY A 96 -6.22 -21.93 5.52
C GLY A 96 -7.09 -20.67 5.52
N ILE A 97 -6.88 -19.73 6.45
CA ILE A 97 -7.67 -18.50 6.56
C ILE A 97 -6.90 -17.34 5.91
N GLN A 98 -7.50 -16.75 4.88
CA GLN A 98 -7.03 -15.51 4.26
C GLN A 98 -7.72 -14.30 4.90
N GLN A 99 -6.98 -13.22 5.13
CA GLN A 99 -7.51 -11.99 5.73
C GLN A 99 -7.35 -10.83 4.76
N ARG A 100 -8.42 -10.06 4.59
CA ARG A 100 -8.40 -8.75 3.94
C ARG A 100 -8.68 -7.69 5.00
N ILE A 101 -7.72 -6.80 5.19
CA ILE A 101 -7.81 -5.70 6.15
C ILE A 101 -7.91 -4.39 5.36
N SER A 102 -8.85 -3.53 5.73
CA SER A 102 -9.13 -2.28 5.02
C SER A 102 -9.14 -1.11 5.99
N PHE A 103 -8.64 0.05 5.58
CA PHE A 103 -8.74 1.29 6.35
C PHE A 103 -8.88 2.51 5.43
N GLY A 104 -9.71 3.48 5.83
CA GLY A 104 -9.99 4.69 5.07
C GLY A 104 -11.13 4.52 4.06
N GLU A 105 -11.04 5.23 2.94
CA GLU A 105 -12.03 5.19 1.86
C GLU A 105 -12.11 3.77 1.25
N SER A 106 -13.34 3.28 1.04
CA SER A 106 -13.56 1.97 0.43
C SER A 106 -13.32 2.00 -1.07
N PHE A 107 -12.57 1.03 -1.59
CA PHE A 107 -12.34 0.86 -3.03
C PHE A 107 -12.17 -0.62 -3.38
N LEU A 108 -12.26 -0.95 -4.66
CA LEU A 108 -11.99 -2.29 -5.15
C LEU A 108 -10.57 -2.33 -5.73
N PRO A 109 -9.66 -3.17 -5.20
CA PRO A 109 -8.32 -3.29 -5.74
C PRO A 109 -8.34 -3.74 -7.21
N VAL A 110 -7.84 -2.90 -8.11
CA VAL A 110 -7.60 -3.31 -9.50
C VAL A 110 -6.25 -4.02 -9.55
N VAL A 111 -6.26 -5.35 -9.61
CA VAL A 111 -5.05 -6.13 -9.86
C VAL A 111 -4.66 -5.94 -11.33
N LYS A 112 -3.88 -4.90 -11.62
CA LYS A 112 -3.27 -4.74 -12.94
C LYS A 112 -2.16 -5.77 -13.05
N GLU A 113 -2.29 -6.73 -13.96
CA GLU A 113 -1.19 -7.61 -14.30
C GLU A 113 -0.01 -6.75 -14.78
N ASN A 114 1.21 -7.09 -14.33
CA ASN A 114 2.41 -6.40 -14.82
C ASN A 114 2.53 -6.70 -16.32
N VAL A 115 2.15 -5.73 -17.15
CA VAL A 115 2.30 -5.78 -18.62
C VAL A 115 3.79 -5.84 -19.03
N PHE A 116 4.71 -5.62 -18.10
CA PHE A 116 6.15 -5.76 -18.30
C PHE A 116 6.68 -6.95 -17.49
N GLN A 117 6.38 -8.16 -17.96
CA GLN A 117 7.34 -9.27 -17.80
C GLN A 117 8.35 -9.12 -18.95
N VAL A 118 9.62 -8.90 -18.62
CA VAL A 118 10.75 -9.06 -19.54
C VAL A 118 11.31 -10.46 -19.33
#